data_AF-A0A8K0H775-F1
#
_entry.id   AF-A0A8K0H775-F1
#
_cell.length_a   1.000
_cell.length_b   1.000
_cell.length_c   1.000
_cell.angle_alpha   90.00
_cell.angle_beta   90.00
_cell.angle_gamma   90.00
#
_symmetry.space_group_name_H-M   'P 1'
#
loop_
_entity.id
_entity.type
_entity.pdbx_description
1 polymer ?
#
loop_
_entity_poly.entity_id
_entity_poly.type
_entity_poly.pdbx_seq_one_letter_code
_entity_poly.pdbx_strand_id
1 'polypeptide(L)'
;MGSSGTIQMKIVNGDSGYVLEDVPHLTDYISDLPTYSNPLKSNPAYSVVKQYFVDEDDTIVQKIVVHKDSPRGVHFRRAGPRQRMYFESDEVHACIVTCGGLCPGLNTVIREIVCGLYHMYGVNKVLGIDGGYKGFYSRNTVGLTPKVVNDIHKRGGTILGTSRGGHDTSKIVDSINDRGINQVYIIGGDGTQKGASVIYEEIRRRGLKVAVAGIPKTIDNDIPVIDKSFGFDTAVEEAQRAINAAHVEAESFENGIGVVKLMGRYSGFIAMYATLASRDVDCCLIPESPFYLEGQGGLFEYIEKRLKENGHMVIVIAEGAGQDLLSESLQSMNQKDASGNKLLQDVGLWMSQRIKVHFAKTKTVINLKYIDPTYMIRAIPSNASDNVYCTLLAQSAVHGAMAGYTGFTVGVVNGRHTYIPFNRVIEKQNKVVITDRMWARLLSSTNQPSFLDPKDVTEAKKEEEPPTQLLDGNIQLTPSAT
;
A
#
# COMPACT_ATOMS: atom_id res chain seq x y z
N MET A 1 24.72 3.69 -20.11
CA MET A 1 25.04 3.39 -18.71
C MET A 1 25.43 4.70 -18.05
N GLY A 2 24.45 5.39 -17.45
CA GLY A 2 24.68 6.62 -16.69
C GLY A 2 24.78 6.25 -15.22
N SER A 3 25.80 6.76 -14.53
CA SER A 3 26.04 6.57 -13.11
C SER A 3 24.78 6.86 -12.30
N SER A 4 24.29 5.85 -11.56
CA SER A 4 23.29 6.03 -10.52
C SER A 4 23.87 6.94 -9.44
N GLY A 5 23.53 8.23 -9.47
CA GLY A 5 23.72 9.11 -8.33
C GLY A 5 22.91 8.54 -7.18
N THR A 6 23.57 7.89 -6.24
CA THR A 6 22.94 7.31 -5.05
C THR A 6 22.25 8.44 -4.30
N ILE A 7 20.94 8.31 -4.06
CA ILE A 7 20.17 9.25 -3.24
C ILE A 7 20.85 9.31 -1.87
N GLN A 8 21.48 10.44 -1.55
CA GLN A 8 22.14 10.59 -0.27
C GLN A 8 21.06 10.79 0.80
N MET A 9 20.86 9.76 1.62
CA MET A 9 19.90 9.80 2.73
C MET A 9 20.35 10.84 3.76
N LYS A 10 19.40 11.67 4.20
CA LYS A 10 19.61 12.59 5.33
C LYS A 10 19.46 11.80 6.62
N ILE A 11 20.59 11.39 7.20
CA ILE A 11 20.62 10.59 8.42
C ILE A 11 21.11 11.46 9.58
N VAL A 12 20.38 11.47 10.68
CA VAL A 12 20.79 12.09 11.94
C VAL A 12 20.92 11.01 13.00
N ASN A 13 22.13 10.84 13.52
CA ASN A 13 22.38 9.89 14.61
C ASN A 13 22.23 10.57 15.97
N GLY A 14 21.76 9.81 16.95
CA GLY A 14 21.65 10.24 18.33
C GLY A 14 22.06 9.13 19.30
N ASP A 15 21.88 9.39 20.59
CA ASP A 15 22.28 8.47 21.66
C ASP A 15 21.54 7.13 21.59
N SER A 16 22.16 6.10 22.19
CA SER A 16 21.58 4.76 22.29
C SER A 16 21.16 4.14 20.94
N GLY A 17 21.91 4.45 19.87
CA GLY A 17 21.65 3.93 18.53
C GLY A 17 20.36 4.47 17.90
N TYR A 18 19.97 5.69 18.28
CA TYR A 18 18.92 6.45 17.61
C TYR A 18 19.39 6.86 16.21
N VAL A 19 18.55 6.58 15.20
CA VAL A 19 18.81 6.95 13.80
C VAL A 19 17.56 7.58 13.23
N LEU A 20 17.57 8.88 12.97
CA LEU A 20 16.51 9.55 12.22
C LEU A 20 16.85 9.47 10.73
N GLU A 21 16.03 8.71 9.99
CA GLU A 21 15.99 8.76 8.53
C GLU A 21 15.11 9.93 8.12
N ASP A 22 15.72 11.09 7.99
CA ASP A 22 15.03 12.36 7.81
C ASP A 22 14.64 12.62 6.36
N VAL A 23 13.62 13.45 6.20
CA VAL A 23 13.16 13.92 4.90
C VAL A 23 13.91 15.19 4.47
N PRO A 24 14.16 15.37 3.17
CA PRO A 24 14.77 16.59 2.67
C PRO A 24 13.90 17.83 2.91
N HIS A 25 14.56 18.97 3.01
CA HIS A 25 13.95 20.28 3.16
C HIS A 25 14.49 21.25 2.09
N LEU A 26 13.69 22.23 1.66
CA LEU A 26 14.12 23.20 0.64
C LEU A 26 15.40 23.94 1.03
N THR A 27 15.60 24.21 2.33
CA THR A 27 16.79 24.87 2.86
C THR A 27 18.06 24.01 2.75
N ASP A 28 17.93 22.71 2.46
CA ASP A 28 19.10 21.84 2.28
C ASP A 28 19.84 22.16 0.97
N TYR A 29 19.18 22.85 0.01
CA TYR A 29 19.78 23.19 -1.30
C TYR A 29 19.42 24.59 -1.84
N ILE A 30 18.61 25.37 -1.12
CA ILE A 30 18.32 26.78 -1.43
C ILE A 30 18.65 27.61 -0.18
N SER A 31 19.64 28.49 -0.30
CA SER A 31 20.05 29.40 0.77
C SER A 31 19.07 30.56 0.94
N ASP A 32 19.01 31.12 2.15
CA ASP A 32 18.31 32.38 2.47
C ASP A 32 16.81 32.41 2.14
N LEU A 33 16.13 31.26 2.26
CA LEU A 33 14.68 31.20 2.07
C LEU A 33 13.94 31.98 3.17
N PRO A 34 13.00 32.88 2.81
CA PRO A 34 12.16 33.55 3.78
C PRO A 34 11.24 32.56 4.50
N THR A 35 10.90 32.86 5.74
CA THR A 35 9.94 32.10 6.53
C THR A 35 8.73 32.95 6.90
N TYR A 36 7.56 32.32 6.91
CA TYR A 36 6.28 32.96 7.19
C TYR A 36 5.62 32.33 8.42
N SER A 37 4.79 33.10 9.14
CA SER A 37 3.97 32.55 10.22
C SER A 37 2.87 31.67 9.64
N ASN A 38 2.64 30.50 10.23
CA ASN A 38 1.57 29.62 9.76
C ASN A 38 0.17 30.23 10.08
N PRO A 39 -0.73 30.39 9.09
CA PRO A 39 -2.06 30.97 9.26
C PRO A 39 -2.98 30.14 10.16
N LEU A 40 -2.64 28.86 10.41
CA LEU A 40 -3.33 28.03 11.39
C LEU A 40 -3.30 28.64 12.80
N LYS A 41 -2.36 29.53 13.09
CA LYS A 41 -2.30 30.24 14.37
C LYS A 41 -3.56 31.06 14.68
N SER A 42 -4.20 31.60 13.65
CA SER A 42 -5.45 32.37 13.75
C SER A 42 -6.66 31.62 13.20
N ASN A 43 -6.50 30.35 12.80
CA ASN A 43 -7.60 29.56 12.26
C ASN A 43 -8.55 29.12 13.39
N PRO A 44 -9.87 29.39 13.30
CA PRO A 44 -10.83 29.08 14.37
C PRO A 44 -10.86 27.61 14.79
N ALA A 45 -10.61 26.67 13.88
CA ALA A 45 -10.62 25.24 14.17
C ALA A 45 -9.37 24.79 14.96
N TYR A 46 -8.24 25.49 14.78
CA TYR A 46 -6.97 25.15 15.41
C TYR A 46 -6.70 25.99 16.67
N SER A 47 -7.21 27.22 16.74
CA SER A 47 -6.97 28.15 17.85
C SER A 47 -7.56 27.69 19.19
N VAL A 48 -8.55 26.78 19.17
CA VAL A 48 -9.17 26.21 20.37
C VAL A 48 -8.40 25.01 20.95
N VAL A 49 -7.40 24.50 20.22
CA VAL A 49 -6.62 23.32 20.60
C VAL A 49 -5.36 23.76 21.36
N LYS A 50 -5.08 23.15 22.52
CA LYS A 50 -3.95 23.54 23.39
C LYS A 50 -2.57 23.44 22.71
N GLN A 51 -2.37 22.41 21.88
CA GLN A 51 -1.14 22.18 21.14
C GLN A 51 -1.50 21.53 19.80
N TYR A 52 -1.38 22.28 18.72
CA TYR A 52 -1.71 21.81 17.37
C TYR A 52 -0.53 21.87 16.41
N PHE A 53 0.48 22.70 16.68
CA PHE A 53 1.75 22.63 15.98
C PHE A 53 2.58 21.45 16.50
N VAL A 54 3.21 20.77 15.57
CA VAL A 54 4.14 19.67 15.83
C VAL A 54 5.54 20.25 15.92
N ASP A 55 6.29 19.82 16.93
CA ASP A 55 7.68 20.22 17.12
C ASP A 55 8.54 19.72 15.94
N GLU A 56 9.59 20.47 15.60
CA GLU A 56 10.48 20.03 14.54
C GLU A 56 11.18 18.74 14.93
N ASP A 57 11.59 18.58 16.20
CA ASP A 57 12.32 17.41 16.70
C ASP A 57 11.43 16.21 17.05
N ASP A 58 10.10 16.32 16.92
CA ASP A 58 9.20 15.20 17.14
C ASP A 58 9.47 14.08 16.12
N THR A 59 9.86 12.90 16.62
CA THR A 59 10.08 11.70 15.79
C THR A 59 9.29 10.50 16.28
N ILE A 60 8.95 9.62 15.34
CA ILE A 60 8.18 8.40 15.54
C ILE A 60 9.10 7.22 15.26
N VAL A 61 9.25 6.34 16.25
CA VAL A 61 10.07 5.14 16.15
C VAL A 61 9.43 4.13 15.19
N GLN A 62 10.24 3.45 14.38
CA GLN A 62 9.78 2.38 13.50
C GLN A 62 9.50 1.08 14.26
N LYS A 63 10.39 0.71 15.19
CA LYS A 63 10.30 -0.52 15.99
C LYS A 63 9.96 -0.19 17.44
N ILE A 64 8.73 -0.45 17.85
CA ILE A 64 8.25 -0.20 19.22
C ILE A 64 8.56 -1.35 20.20
N VAL A 65 8.84 -2.56 19.69
CA VAL A 65 9.20 -3.71 20.52
C VAL A 65 10.72 -3.81 20.59
N VAL A 66 11.30 -3.41 21.72
CA VAL A 66 12.75 -3.37 21.95
C VAL A 66 13.10 -3.95 23.32
N HIS A 67 14.33 -4.43 23.47
CA HIS A 67 14.87 -4.82 24.77
C HIS A 67 15.49 -3.62 25.49
N LYS A 68 15.72 -3.75 26.80
CA LYS A 68 16.26 -2.68 27.65
C LYS A 68 17.53 -2.04 27.07
N ASP A 69 18.44 -2.87 26.57
CA ASP A 69 19.78 -2.45 26.12
C ASP A 69 19.93 -2.50 24.59
N SER A 70 18.84 -2.75 23.85
CA SER A 70 18.91 -2.74 22.38
C SER A 70 18.88 -1.32 21.82
N PRO A 71 19.52 -1.08 20.65
CA PRO A 71 19.45 0.20 19.97
C PRO A 71 18.01 0.68 19.78
N ARG A 72 17.80 1.99 19.91
CA ARG A 72 16.49 2.64 19.65
C ARG A 72 16.09 2.52 18.17
N GLY A 73 17.08 2.42 17.29
CA GLY A 73 16.87 2.09 15.88
C GLY A 73 16.36 3.28 15.09
N VAL A 74 15.61 2.97 14.02
CA VAL A 74 15.17 3.94 13.03
C VAL A 74 13.94 4.72 13.50
N HIS A 75 13.97 6.02 13.27
CA HIS A 75 12.90 6.98 13.53
C HIS A 75 12.59 7.78 12.27
N PHE A 76 11.35 8.25 12.17
CA PHE A 76 10.86 9.13 11.11
C PHE A 76 10.29 10.42 11.70
N ARG A 77 10.38 11.51 10.96
CA ARG A 77 9.86 12.80 11.43
C ARG A 77 8.33 12.77 11.52
N ARG A 78 7.77 13.27 12.62
CA ARG A 78 6.32 13.32 12.82
C ARG A 78 5.68 14.32 11.86
N ALA A 79 4.64 13.90 11.16
CA ALA A 79 3.89 14.75 10.26
C ALA A 79 2.95 15.70 11.03
N GLY A 80 2.68 16.86 10.44
CA GLY A 80 1.75 17.85 10.99
C GLY A 80 2.18 19.28 10.71
N PRO A 81 1.35 20.27 11.08
CA PRO A 81 1.64 21.67 10.82
C PRO A 81 2.83 22.16 11.65
N ARG A 82 3.69 22.97 11.03
CA ARG A 82 4.80 23.66 11.68
C ARG A 82 4.43 25.11 11.98
N GLN A 83 5.10 25.72 12.97
CA GLN A 83 4.87 27.13 13.31
C GLN A 83 5.30 28.08 12.19
N ARG A 84 6.36 27.71 11.47
CA ARG A 84 6.92 28.45 10.34
C ARG A 84 6.66 27.70 9.04
N MET A 85 6.48 28.45 7.98
CA MET A 85 6.26 27.95 6.62
C MET A 85 7.28 28.56 5.67
N TYR A 86 7.48 27.91 4.52
CA TYR A 86 8.40 28.36 3.47
C TYR A 86 7.66 28.77 2.19
N PHE A 87 6.33 28.70 2.23
CA PHE A 87 5.44 29.18 1.19
C PHE A 87 4.41 30.14 1.77
N GLU A 88 4.26 31.30 1.16
CA GLU A 88 3.14 32.21 1.38
C GLU A 88 1.92 31.79 0.54
N SER A 89 0.71 31.99 1.07
CA SER A 89 -0.53 31.50 0.46
C SER A 89 -0.72 31.96 -1.00
N ASP A 90 -0.38 33.21 -1.29
CA ASP A 90 -0.60 33.83 -2.60
C ASP A 90 0.46 33.44 -3.65
N GLU A 91 1.64 32.98 -3.20
CA GLU A 91 2.70 32.47 -4.09
C GLU A 91 2.48 31.01 -4.47
N VAL A 92 1.70 30.23 -3.69
CA VAL A 92 1.51 28.80 -3.97
C VAL A 92 0.74 28.59 -5.26
N HIS A 93 1.32 27.79 -6.14
CA HIS A 93 0.66 27.19 -7.29
C HIS A 93 0.88 25.68 -7.21
N ALA A 94 -0.16 24.99 -6.75
CA ALA A 94 -0.11 23.56 -6.50
C ALA A 94 -0.62 22.75 -7.69
N CYS A 95 -0.06 21.57 -7.93
CA CYS A 95 -0.64 20.58 -8.81
C CYS A 95 -0.81 19.22 -8.15
N ILE A 96 -1.84 18.48 -8.59
CA ILE A 96 -2.17 17.13 -8.12
C ILE A 96 -2.21 16.20 -9.33
N VAL A 97 -1.59 15.02 -9.22
CA VAL A 97 -1.63 14.00 -10.27
C VAL A 97 -1.94 12.62 -9.68
N THR A 98 -2.79 11.84 -10.37
CA THR A 98 -3.09 10.45 -10.02
C THR A 98 -2.58 9.47 -11.07
N CYS A 99 -1.72 8.53 -10.67
CA CYS A 99 -1.08 7.56 -11.57
C CYS A 99 -1.36 6.10 -11.18
N GLY A 100 -1.31 5.20 -12.18
CA GLY A 100 -1.41 3.76 -11.99
C GLY A 100 -2.84 3.22 -11.94
N GLY A 101 -3.04 2.10 -11.22
CA GLY A 101 -4.36 1.48 -11.06
C GLY A 101 -5.26 2.23 -10.07
N LEU A 102 -6.58 2.10 -10.24
CA LEU A 102 -7.57 2.66 -9.31
C LEU A 102 -7.44 2.06 -7.91
N CYS A 103 -7.84 2.84 -6.92
CA CYS A 103 -7.87 2.51 -5.50
C CYS A 103 -9.02 3.30 -4.86
N PRO A 104 -9.85 2.70 -3.98
CA PRO A 104 -10.80 3.46 -3.17
C PRO A 104 -10.08 4.59 -2.41
N GLY A 105 -10.68 5.78 -2.34
CA GLY A 105 -10.11 6.93 -1.62
C GLY A 105 -9.29 7.91 -2.46
N LEU A 106 -8.98 7.60 -3.72
CA LEU A 106 -8.29 8.54 -4.64
C LEU A 106 -8.94 9.93 -4.68
N ASN A 107 -10.26 9.98 -4.89
CA ASN A 107 -11.01 11.23 -4.90
C ASN A 107 -11.04 11.91 -3.53
N THR A 108 -11.05 11.14 -2.43
CA THR A 108 -10.96 11.70 -1.07
C THR A 108 -9.62 12.40 -0.87
N VAL A 109 -8.50 11.78 -1.25
CA VAL A 109 -7.17 12.43 -1.17
C VAL A 109 -7.13 13.72 -2.00
N ILE A 110 -7.63 13.71 -3.25
CA ILE A 110 -7.69 14.92 -4.08
C ILE A 110 -8.50 16.02 -3.39
N ARG A 111 -9.70 15.68 -2.89
CA ARG A 111 -10.58 16.62 -2.20
C ARG A 111 -9.88 17.25 -1.01
N GLU A 112 -9.26 16.43 -0.16
CA GLU A 112 -8.68 16.88 1.10
C GLU A 112 -7.38 17.68 0.91
N ILE A 113 -6.63 17.43 -0.17
CA ILE A 113 -5.50 18.31 -0.55
C ILE A 113 -6.05 19.69 -0.95
N VAL A 114 -7.04 19.75 -1.85
CA VAL A 114 -7.63 21.01 -2.33
C VAL A 114 -8.28 21.79 -1.19
N CYS A 115 -9.11 21.13 -0.38
CA CYS A 115 -9.76 21.72 0.78
C CYS A 115 -8.75 22.16 1.84
N GLY A 116 -7.70 21.36 2.09
CA GLY A 116 -6.65 21.70 3.04
C GLY A 116 -5.86 22.95 2.61
N LEU A 117 -5.40 22.98 1.36
CA LEU A 117 -4.74 24.15 0.78
C LEU A 117 -5.63 25.41 0.87
N TYR A 118 -6.90 25.30 0.52
CA TYR A 118 -7.82 26.43 0.49
C TYR A 118 -8.23 26.91 1.90
N HIS A 119 -8.76 26.02 2.73
CA HIS A 119 -9.37 26.40 4.01
C HIS A 119 -8.36 26.58 5.15
N MET A 120 -7.26 25.83 5.15
CA MET A 120 -6.23 25.95 6.19
C MET A 120 -5.17 26.98 5.84
N TYR A 121 -4.84 27.10 4.56
CA TYR A 121 -3.70 27.89 4.10
C TYR A 121 -4.07 29.02 3.13
N GLY A 122 -5.32 29.21 2.74
CA GLY A 122 -5.73 30.31 1.86
C GLY A 122 -5.24 30.19 0.41
N VAL A 123 -4.71 29.03 0.01
CA VAL A 123 -4.19 28.80 -1.35
C VAL A 123 -5.34 28.60 -2.32
N ASN A 124 -5.37 29.38 -3.40
CA ASN A 124 -6.47 29.37 -4.38
C ASN A 124 -6.07 28.89 -5.79
N LYS A 125 -4.78 28.70 -6.07
CA LYS A 125 -4.27 28.20 -7.36
C LYS A 125 -3.90 26.72 -7.25
N VAL A 126 -4.86 25.84 -7.53
CA VAL A 126 -4.65 24.38 -7.56
C VAL A 126 -5.07 23.81 -8.90
N LEU A 127 -4.18 23.03 -9.52
CA LEU A 127 -4.40 22.34 -10.79
C LEU A 127 -4.41 20.82 -10.60
N GLY A 128 -5.30 20.14 -11.33
CA GLY A 128 -5.23 18.71 -11.55
C GLY A 128 -4.53 18.42 -12.88
N ILE A 129 -3.57 17.50 -12.89
CA ILE A 129 -2.93 16.99 -14.09
C ILE A 129 -3.73 15.79 -14.61
N ASP A 130 -4.27 15.91 -15.81
CA ASP A 130 -5.15 14.91 -16.41
C ASP A 130 -4.38 13.69 -16.97
N GLY A 131 -4.84 12.48 -16.65
CA GLY A 131 -4.32 11.26 -17.27
C GLY A 131 -2.92 10.84 -16.80
N GLY A 132 -2.54 11.12 -15.56
CA GLY A 132 -1.26 10.69 -14.97
C GLY A 132 -0.05 11.47 -15.49
N TYR A 133 1.15 10.88 -15.48
CA TYR A 133 2.40 11.59 -15.81
C TYR A 133 2.43 12.21 -17.22
N LYS A 134 1.77 11.57 -18.20
CA LYS A 134 1.66 12.11 -19.55
C LYS A 134 0.95 13.47 -19.60
N GLY A 135 0.07 13.74 -18.64
CA GLY A 135 -0.69 14.98 -18.51
C GLY A 135 0.17 16.23 -18.40
N PHE A 136 1.36 16.13 -17.81
CA PHE A 136 2.28 17.26 -17.66
C PHE A 136 2.64 17.88 -19.03
N TYR A 137 2.95 17.05 -20.03
CA TYR A 137 3.41 17.51 -21.33
C TYR A 137 2.37 17.37 -22.46
N SER A 138 1.21 16.76 -22.22
CA SER A 138 0.05 16.84 -23.13
C SER A 138 -0.80 18.10 -22.91
N ARG A 139 -0.42 18.95 -21.95
CA ARG A 139 -1.05 20.23 -21.57
C ARG A 139 -2.50 20.17 -21.07
N ASN A 140 -3.01 19.00 -20.72
CA ASN A 140 -4.36 18.86 -20.15
C ASN A 140 -4.32 19.11 -18.64
N THR A 141 -4.93 20.20 -18.18
CA THR A 141 -5.06 20.51 -16.75
C THR A 141 -6.47 20.94 -16.40
N VAL A 142 -6.92 20.59 -15.19
CA VAL A 142 -8.23 20.92 -14.66
C VAL A 142 -8.06 21.87 -13.47
N GLY A 143 -8.77 22.99 -13.44
CA GLY A 143 -8.79 23.88 -12.27
C GLY A 143 -9.52 23.22 -11.10
N LEU A 144 -8.88 23.13 -9.95
CA LEU A 144 -9.45 22.52 -8.75
C LEU A 144 -9.79 23.58 -7.71
N THR A 145 -11.04 23.59 -7.26
CA THR A 145 -11.55 24.46 -6.20
C THR A 145 -12.39 23.62 -5.23
N PRO A 146 -12.63 24.07 -3.99
CA PRO A 146 -13.52 23.37 -3.05
C PRO A 146 -14.88 23.03 -3.67
N LYS A 147 -15.42 23.91 -4.52
CA LYS A 147 -16.66 23.68 -5.25
C LYS A 147 -16.55 22.51 -6.24
N VAL A 148 -15.46 22.42 -6.99
CA VAL A 148 -15.22 21.34 -7.96
C VAL A 148 -15.06 19.99 -7.26
N VAL A 149 -14.43 19.96 -6.08
CA VAL A 149 -14.13 18.72 -5.34
C VAL A 149 -15.18 18.35 -4.27
N ASN A 150 -16.26 19.12 -4.13
CA ASN A 150 -17.16 19.02 -2.97
C ASN A 150 -17.64 17.58 -2.69
N ASP A 151 -18.09 16.89 -3.74
CA ASP A 151 -18.75 15.57 -3.64
C ASP A 151 -17.95 14.41 -4.24
N ILE A 152 -16.72 14.65 -4.68
CA ILE A 152 -15.96 13.62 -5.41
C ILE A 152 -15.60 12.42 -4.53
N HIS A 153 -15.46 12.63 -3.21
CA HIS A 153 -15.21 11.58 -2.21
C HIS A 153 -16.31 10.49 -2.17
N LYS A 154 -17.53 10.82 -2.63
CA LYS A 154 -18.66 9.87 -2.72
C LYS A 154 -18.56 8.94 -3.93
N ARG A 155 -17.58 9.15 -4.81
CA ARG A 155 -17.40 8.42 -6.07
C ARG A 155 -16.09 7.65 -6.02
N GLY A 156 -16.11 6.41 -6.50
CA GLY A 156 -14.88 5.68 -6.76
C GLY A 156 -14.10 6.23 -7.96
N GLY A 157 -12.91 5.69 -8.18
CA GLY A 157 -12.00 6.15 -9.23
C GLY A 157 -11.35 7.50 -8.92
N THR A 158 -10.98 8.25 -9.96
CA THR A 158 -10.35 9.57 -9.87
C THR A 158 -10.98 10.53 -10.89
N ILE A 159 -11.28 11.78 -10.47
CA ILE A 159 -11.75 12.83 -11.38
C ILE A 159 -10.68 13.33 -12.37
N LEU A 160 -9.41 13.06 -12.10
CA LEU A 160 -8.28 13.49 -12.93
C LEU A 160 -7.93 12.48 -14.03
N GLY A 161 -8.66 11.37 -14.12
CA GLY A 161 -8.21 10.22 -14.89
C GLY A 161 -6.90 9.65 -14.36
N THR A 162 -6.45 8.54 -14.94
CA THR A 162 -5.15 7.96 -14.59
C THR A 162 -4.58 7.18 -15.75
N SER A 163 -3.28 6.92 -15.74
CA SER A 163 -2.60 6.12 -16.75
C SER A 163 -1.45 5.32 -16.17
N ARG A 164 -1.04 4.31 -16.92
CA ARG A 164 0.20 3.55 -16.71
C ARG A 164 1.25 4.08 -17.69
N GLY A 165 2.49 4.23 -17.21
CA GLY A 165 3.61 4.73 -18.02
C GLY A 165 3.60 6.25 -18.22
N GLY A 166 4.26 6.72 -19.28
CA GLY A 166 4.30 8.14 -19.65
C GLY A 166 5.22 9.03 -18.81
N HIS A 167 6.06 8.44 -17.96
CA HIS A 167 7.05 9.18 -17.17
C HIS A 167 8.19 9.69 -18.07
N ASP A 168 8.39 11.01 -18.10
CA ASP A 168 9.51 11.68 -18.76
C ASP A 168 9.97 12.81 -17.85
N THR A 169 11.04 12.57 -17.07
CA THR A 169 11.48 13.47 -16.00
C THR A 169 11.72 14.89 -16.51
N SER A 170 12.44 15.03 -17.64
CA SER A 170 12.76 16.35 -18.18
C SER A 170 11.49 17.09 -18.57
N LYS A 171 10.59 16.48 -19.34
CA LYS A 171 9.33 17.12 -19.75
C LYS A 171 8.41 17.45 -18.59
N ILE A 172 8.39 16.61 -17.55
CA ILE A 172 7.59 16.85 -16.34
C ILE A 172 8.15 18.07 -15.58
N VAL A 173 9.46 18.12 -15.33
CA VAL A 173 10.07 19.24 -14.61
C VAL A 173 10.05 20.53 -15.43
N ASP A 174 10.22 20.46 -16.76
CA ASP A 174 10.02 21.59 -17.66
C ASP A 174 8.59 22.13 -17.54
N SER A 175 7.57 21.27 -17.58
CA SER A 175 6.18 21.70 -17.39
C SER A 175 5.91 22.27 -15.99
N ILE A 176 6.55 21.76 -14.94
CA ILE A 176 6.42 22.30 -13.58
C ILE A 176 6.96 23.73 -13.55
N ASN A 177 8.16 23.92 -14.10
CA ASN A 177 8.84 25.22 -14.15
C ASN A 177 8.09 26.23 -15.03
N ASP A 178 7.72 25.84 -16.26
CA ASP A 178 7.04 26.71 -17.23
C ASP A 178 5.68 27.22 -16.74
N ARG A 179 5.00 26.45 -15.88
CA ARG A 179 3.71 26.81 -15.27
C ARG A 179 3.86 27.55 -13.94
N GLY A 180 5.09 27.71 -13.44
CA GLY A 180 5.35 28.27 -12.12
C GLY A 180 4.75 27.44 -10.98
N ILE A 181 4.65 26.12 -11.15
CA ILE A 181 4.15 25.21 -10.10
C ILE A 181 5.24 25.06 -9.05
N ASN A 182 4.89 25.28 -7.78
CA ASN A 182 5.83 25.20 -6.66
C ASN A 182 5.42 24.18 -5.59
N GLN A 183 4.29 23.50 -5.75
CA GLN A 183 3.93 22.33 -4.96
C GLN A 183 3.35 21.23 -5.86
N VAL A 184 3.87 20.02 -5.73
CA VAL A 184 3.50 18.87 -6.57
C VAL A 184 3.10 17.70 -5.67
N TYR A 185 1.83 17.31 -5.77
CA TYR A 185 1.26 16.18 -5.03
C TYR A 185 1.06 14.99 -5.96
N ILE A 186 1.82 13.92 -5.73
CA ILE A 186 1.88 12.76 -6.61
C ILE A 186 1.24 11.55 -5.92
N ILE A 187 0.05 11.17 -6.38
CA ILE A 187 -0.74 10.06 -5.82
C ILE A 187 -0.57 8.84 -6.73
N GLY A 188 0.03 7.76 -6.22
CA GLY A 188 0.24 6.56 -7.04
C GLY A 188 1.02 5.45 -6.34
N GLY A 189 1.12 4.29 -7.00
CA GLY A 189 1.80 3.11 -6.45
C GLY A 189 3.33 3.17 -6.58
N ASP A 190 4.01 2.04 -6.37
CA ASP A 190 5.49 1.92 -6.37
C ASP A 190 6.16 2.61 -7.57
N GLY A 191 5.77 2.24 -8.81
CA GLY A 191 6.33 2.85 -10.01
C GLY A 191 6.09 4.37 -10.10
N THR A 192 4.99 4.86 -9.52
CA THR A 192 4.72 6.29 -9.42
C THR A 192 5.65 6.95 -8.40
N GLN A 193 5.84 6.36 -7.22
CA GLN A 193 6.72 6.92 -6.18
C GLN A 193 8.20 6.89 -6.62
N LYS A 194 8.62 5.87 -7.38
CA LYS A 194 9.92 5.86 -8.07
C LYS A 194 10.06 7.03 -9.04
N GLY A 195 9.02 7.31 -9.83
CA GLY A 195 8.96 8.50 -10.68
C GLY A 195 9.03 9.80 -9.89
N ALA A 196 8.32 9.89 -8.75
CA ALA A 196 8.31 11.06 -7.87
C ALA A 196 9.69 11.35 -7.30
N SER A 197 10.43 10.31 -6.90
CA SER A 197 11.82 10.40 -6.45
C SER A 197 12.72 11.03 -7.53
N VAL A 198 12.62 10.54 -8.78
CA VAL A 198 13.43 11.08 -9.88
C VAL A 198 13.03 12.52 -10.25
N ILE A 199 11.73 12.86 -10.15
CA ILE A 199 11.25 14.24 -10.35
C ILE A 199 11.82 15.18 -9.28
N TYR A 200 11.77 14.77 -8.01
CA TYR A 200 12.35 15.51 -6.90
C TYR A 200 13.85 15.74 -7.10
N GLU A 201 14.59 14.71 -7.50
CA GLU A 201 16.04 14.81 -7.73
C GLU A 201 16.38 15.81 -8.83
N GLU A 202 15.63 15.81 -9.93
CA GLU A 202 15.83 16.77 -11.02
C GLU A 202 15.46 18.20 -10.60
N ILE A 203 14.40 18.38 -9.81
CA ILE A 203 14.01 19.68 -9.20
C ILE A 203 15.14 20.20 -8.30
N ARG A 204 15.70 19.34 -7.44
CA ARG A 204 16.82 19.66 -6.57
C ARG A 204 18.05 20.04 -7.37
N ARG A 205 18.41 19.25 -8.40
CA ARG A 205 19.54 19.51 -9.29
C ARG A 205 19.43 20.87 -9.98
N ARG A 206 18.21 21.29 -10.34
CA ARG A 206 17.92 22.60 -10.95
C ARG A 206 17.79 23.75 -9.94
N GLY A 207 17.85 23.47 -8.63
CA GLY A 207 17.72 24.49 -7.57
C GLY A 207 16.34 25.13 -7.51
N LEU A 208 15.28 24.42 -7.92
CA LEU A 208 13.93 25.01 -7.98
C LEU A 208 13.26 24.96 -6.59
N LYS A 209 12.59 26.06 -6.20
CA LYS A 209 11.75 26.15 -4.99
C LYS A 209 10.42 25.42 -5.21
N VAL A 210 10.48 24.09 -5.31
CA VAL A 210 9.32 23.21 -5.53
C VAL A 210 9.27 22.10 -4.48
N ALA A 211 8.16 22.01 -3.75
CA ALA A 211 7.91 20.91 -2.84
C ALA A 211 7.29 19.72 -3.59
N VAL A 212 7.90 18.54 -3.49
CA VAL A 212 7.39 17.29 -4.06
C VAL A 212 6.94 16.36 -2.93
N ALA A 213 5.64 16.12 -2.85
CA ALA A 213 5.03 15.24 -1.86
C ALA A 213 4.36 14.04 -2.54
N GLY A 214 4.79 12.83 -2.19
CA GLY A 214 4.18 11.59 -2.62
C GLY A 214 3.10 11.09 -1.66
N ILE A 215 1.98 10.63 -2.21
CA ILE A 215 0.94 9.94 -1.45
C ILE A 215 0.88 8.50 -1.99
N PRO A 216 1.44 7.52 -1.26
CA PRO A 216 1.62 6.19 -1.78
C PRO A 216 0.28 5.43 -1.82
N LYS A 217 -0.08 4.93 -3.00
CA LYS A 217 -1.39 4.34 -3.32
C LYS A 217 -1.23 2.88 -3.74
N THR A 218 -1.63 1.97 -2.86
CA THR A 218 -1.78 0.54 -3.13
C THR A 218 -2.97 0.02 -2.33
N ILE A 219 -3.74 -0.90 -2.90
CA ILE A 219 -4.71 -1.66 -2.10
C ILE A 219 -4.04 -2.91 -1.50
N ASP A 220 -2.87 -3.33 -1.98
CA ASP A 220 -2.25 -4.59 -1.59
C ASP A 220 -1.53 -4.51 -0.23
N ASN A 221 -1.55 -3.34 0.41
CA ASN A 221 -0.89 -3.04 1.69
C ASN A 221 0.60 -3.42 1.73
N ASP A 222 1.29 -3.26 0.60
CA ASP A 222 2.65 -3.72 0.36
C ASP A 222 3.72 -2.61 0.46
N ILE A 223 3.36 -1.44 1.00
CA ILE A 223 4.31 -0.33 1.18
C ILE A 223 5.14 -0.56 2.45
N PRO A 224 6.49 -0.52 2.37
CA PRO A 224 7.35 -0.66 3.54
C PRO A 224 7.17 0.52 4.50
N VAL A 225 7.59 0.32 5.75
CA VAL A 225 7.55 1.31 6.85
C VAL A 225 6.15 1.62 7.38
N ILE A 226 5.14 1.76 6.50
CA ILE A 226 3.80 2.18 6.93
C ILE A 226 2.98 1.00 7.46
N ASP A 227 2.14 1.27 8.45
CA ASP A 227 1.25 0.28 9.08
C ASP A 227 0.15 -0.18 8.10
N LYS A 228 -0.37 0.76 7.30
CA LYS A 228 -1.48 0.53 6.38
C LYS A 228 -1.46 1.49 5.18
N SER A 229 -1.86 1.04 3.99
CA SER A 229 -2.15 1.88 2.83
C SER A 229 -3.63 2.21 2.69
N PHE A 230 -3.96 3.39 2.18
CA PHE A 230 -5.37 3.77 2.01
C PHE A 230 -6.05 2.93 0.92
N GLY A 231 -7.32 2.60 1.15
CA GLY A 231 -8.12 1.74 0.29
C GLY A 231 -7.99 0.26 0.63
N PHE A 232 -7.08 -0.13 1.54
CA PHE A 232 -6.91 -1.51 1.98
C PHE A 232 -8.14 -2.02 2.76
N ASP A 233 -8.63 -1.27 3.75
CA ASP A 233 -9.79 -1.69 4.55
C ASP A 233 -11.03 -1.85 3.66
N THR A 234 -11.24 -0.89 2.76
CA THR A 234 -12.32 -0.94 1.77
C THR A 234 -12.18 -2.17 0.87
N ALA A 235 -10.95 -2.48 0.43
CA ALA A 235 -10.71 -3.65 -0.41
C ALA A 235 -10.99 -4.97 0.32
N VAL A 236 -10.61 -5.06 1.60
CA VAL A 236 -10.92 -6.22 2.46
C VAL A 236 -12.43 -6.36 2.66
N GLU A 237 -13.15 -5.27 2.90
CA GLU A 237 -14.61 -5.28 3.08
C GLU A 237 -15.34 -5.78 1.80
N GLU A 238 -14.96 -5.30 0.62
CA GLU A 238 -15.57 -5.77 -0.63
C GLU A 238 -15.14 -7.20 -1.00
N ALA A 239 -13.90 -7.59 -0.68
CA ALA A 239 -13.46 -8.98 -0.83
C ALA A 239 -14.31 -9.92 0.03
N GLN A 240 -14.63 -9.52 1.27
CA GLN A 240 -15.52 -10.28 2.14
C GLN A 240 -16.92 -10.45 1.54
N ARG A 241 -17.49 -9.42 0.89
CA ARG A 241 -18.80 -9.56 0.21
C ARG A 241 -18.77 -10.62 -0.89
N ALA A 242 -17.68 -10.69 -1.65
CA ALA A 242 -17.51 -11.71 -2.68
C ALA A 242 -17.34 -13.12 -2.08
N ILE A 243 -16.61 -13.24 -0.96
CA ILE A 243 -16.45 -14.49 -0.20
C ILE A 243 -17.81 -14.97 0.32
N ASN A 244 -18.60 -14.09 0.93
CA ASN A 244 -19.91 -14.45 1.47
C ASN A 244 -20.85 -14.95 0.37
N ALA A 245 -20.84 -14.32 -0.82
CA ALA A 245 -21.59 -14.80 -1.96
C ALA A 245 -21.12 -16.19 -2.44
N ALA A 246 -19.80 -16.41 -2.46
CA ALA A 246 -19.22 -17.72 -2.80
C ALA A 246 -19.61 -18.80 -1.79
N HIS A 247 -19.64 -18.46 -0.51
CA HIS A 247 -20.01 -19.37 0.57
C HIS A 247 -21.46 -19.82 0.44
N VAL A 248 -22.40 -18.87 0.28
CA VAL A 248 -23.82 -19.18 0.07
C VAL A 248 -24.02 -20.07 -1.16
N GLU A 249 -23.34 -19.79 -2.26
CA GLU A 249 -23.40 -20.62 -3.47
C GLU A 249 -22.81 -22.02 -3.24
N ALA A 250 -21.71 -22.14 -2.50
CA ALA A 250 -21.08 -23.42 -2.21
C ALA A 250 -21.95 -24.29 -1.28
N GLU A 251 -22.52 -23.70 -0.23
CA GLU A 251 -23.38 -24.41 0.73
C GLU A 251 -24.71 -24.88 0.10
N SER A 252 -25.21 -24.17 -0.92
CA SER A 252 -26.50 -24.44 -1.55
C SER A 252 -26.54 -25.73 -2.39
N PHE A 253 -25.39 -26.35 -2.70
CA PHE A 253 -25.31 -27.54 -3.54
C PHE A 253 -24.39 -28.60 -2.94
N GLU A 254 -24.74 -29.88 -3.10
CA GLU A 254 -23.86 -30.98 -2.73
C GLU A 254 -22.54 -30.91 -3.50
N ASN A 255 -21.43 -31.11 -2.78
CA ASN A 255 -20.07 -30.97 -3.27
C ASN A 255 -19.84 -29.60 -3.94
N GLY A 256 -20.39 -28.54 -3.33
CA GLY A 256 -20.25 -27.17 -3.81
C GLY A 256 -18.87 -26.59 -3.53
N ILE A 257 -18.29 -25.91 -4.51
CA ILE A 257 -16.98 -25.24 -4.38
C ILE A 257 -17.10 -23.79 -4.85
N GLY A 258 -16.88 -22.85 -3.92
CA GLY A 258 -16.77 -21.43 -4.23
C GLY A 258 -15.31 -21.02 -4.39
N VAL A 259 -14.88 -20.64 -5.59
CA VAL A 259 -13.52 -20.11 -5.84
C VAL A 259 -13.60 -18.59 -6.02
N VAL A 260 -12.89 -17.83 -5.17
CA VAL A 260 -12.84 -16.38 -5.22
C VAL A 260 -11.42 -15.91 -5.51
N LYS A 261 -11.22 -15.29 -6.67
CA LYS A 261 -9.94 -14.64 -6.98
C LYS A 261 -9.90 -13.25 -6.36
N LEU A 262 -8.87 -12.94 -5.59
CA LEU A 262 -8.66 -11.62 -5.00
C LEU A 262 -7.41 -10.94 -5.57
N MET A 263 -7.34 -9.63 -5.31
CA MET A 263 -6.15 -8.83 -5.58
C MET A 263 -4.98 -9.28 -4.69
N GLY A 264 -3.77 -9.09 -5.18
CA GLY A 264 -2.55 -9.58 -4.53
C GLY A 264 -1.54 -10.10 -5.55
N ARG A 265 -0.93 -9.17 -6.30
CA ARG A 265 0.01 -9.49 -7.39
C ARG A 265 1.31 -10.11 -6.87
N TYR A 266 1.87 -9.49 -5.84
CA TYR A 266 3.15 -9.87 -5.24
C TYR A 266 3.03 -10.15 -3.74
N SER A 267 1.90 -9.76 -3.13
CA SER A 267 1.61 -9.97 -1.72
C SER A 267 0.18 -10.44 -1.49
N GLY A 268 -0.01 -11.27 -0.46
CA GLY A 268 -1.27 -11.90 -0.11
C GLY A 268 -2.12 -11.18 0.93
N PHE A 269 -1.84 -9.92 1.28
CA PHE A 269 -2.47 -9.26 2.44
C PHE A 269 -3.99 -9.17 2.33
N ILE A 270 -4.55 -8.80 1.17
CA ILE A 270 -6.01 -8.74 0.99
C ILE A 270 -6.62 -10.14 1.20
N ALA A 271 -6.05 -11.17 0.57
CA ALA A 271 -6.54 -12.54 0.72
C ALA A 271 -6.47 -13.04 2.17
N MET A 272 -5.35 -12.78 2.86
CA MET A 272 -5.17 -13.14 4.27
C MET A 272 -6.17 -12.43 5.18
N TYR A 273 -6.31 -11.10 5.06
CA TYR A 273 -7.21 -10.32 5.91
C TYR A 273 -8.68 -10.61 5.61
N ALA A 274 -9.07 -10.75 4.34
CA ALA A 274 -10.45 -11.09 3.96
C ALA A 274 -10.83 -12.49 4.45
N THR A 275 -9.91 -13.45 4.40
CA THR A 275 -10.08 -14.80 4.97
C THR A 275 -10.31 -14.75 6.48
N LEU A 276 -9.44 -14.05 7.22
CA LEU A 276 -9.56 -13.88 8.66
C LEU A 276 -10.85 -13.14 9.07
N ALA A 277 -11.29 -12.18 8.26
CA ALA A 277 -12.49 -11.40 8.51
C ALA A 277 -13.78 -12.17 8.21
N SER A 278 -13.84 -12.96 7.12
CA SER A 278 -15.01 -13.77 6.76
C SER A 278 -15.21 -14.96 7.69
N ARG A 279 -14.15 -15.73 7.96
CA ARG A 279 -14.21 -17.05 8.64
C ARG A 279 -14.95 -18.16 7.89
N ASP A 280 -15.45 -17.90 6.69
CA ASP A 280 -16.14 -18.90 5.84
C ASP A 280 -15.21 -19.55 4.81
N VAL A 281 -13.93 -19.18 4.82
CA VAL A 281 -12.92 -19.66 3.87
C VAL A 281 -12.25 -20.91 4.42
N ASP A 282 -12.23 -21.98 3.64
CA ASP A 282 -11.54 -23.23 3.98
C ASP A 282 -10.09 -23.24 3.49
N CYS A 283 -9.78 -22.54 2.40
CA CYS A 283 -8.44 -22.49 1.84
C CYS A 283 -8.10 -21.10 1.28
N CYS A 284 -7.01 -20.51 1.75
CA CYS A 284 -6.45 -19.26 1.27
C CYS A 284 -5.06 -19.51 0.66
N LEU A 285 -4.94 -19.20 -0.62
CA LEU A 285 -3.72 -19.34 -1.41
C LEU A 285 -3.15 -17.96 -1.75
N ILE A 286 -1.89 -17.73 -1.40
CA ILE A 286 -1.19 -16.44 -1.56
C ILE A 286 0.13 -16.62 -2.32
N PRO A 287 0.68 -15.56 -2.97
CA PRO A 287 1.95 -15.63 -3.67
C PRO A 287 3.13 -16.10 -2.80
N GLU A 288 3.09 -15.80 -1.51
CA GLU A 288 4.18 -16.10 -0.56
C GLU A 288 4.18 -17.53 -0.05
N SER A 289 3.09 -18.29 -0.23
CA SER A 289 2.96 -19.67 0.25
C SER A 289 2.87 -20.61 -0.94
N PRO A 290 4.00 -21.20 -1.38
CA PRO A 290 4.01 -22.26 -2.38
C PRO A 290 3.08 -23.42 -2.03
N PHE A 291 2.58 -24.09 -3.06
CA PHE A 291 1.73 -25.26 -2.94
C PHE A 291 1.82 -26.12 -4.21
N TYR A 292 1.41 -27.37 -4.10
CA TYR A 292 1.30 -28.30 -5.23
C TYR A 292 -0.09 -28.93 -5.28
N LEU A 293 -0.50 -29.37 -6.47
CA LEU A 293 -1.88 -29.80 -6.73
C LEU A 293 -2.13 -31.27 -6.35
N GLU A 294 -1.27 -32.17 -6.82
CA GLU A 294 -1.44 -33.62 -6.80
C GLU A 294 -0.39 -34.28 -5.90
N GLY A 295 -0.73 -35.38 -5.22
CA GLY A 295 0.17 -36.10 -4.31
C GLY A 295 -0.26 -35.99 -2.84
N GLN A 296 0.39 -36.75 -1.97
CA GLN A 296 0.08 -36.80 -0.55
C GLN A 296 0.34 -35.43 0.11
N GLY A 297 -0.67 -34.83 0.70
CA GLY A 297 -0.61 -33.47 1.28
C GLY A 297 -0.88 -32.34 0.28
N GLY A 298 -1.21 -32.68 -0.96
CA GLY A 298 -1.49 -31.72 -2.03
C GLY A 298 -2.87 -31.08 -1.90
N LEU A 299 -3.09 -30.00 -2.65
CA LEU A 299 -4.33 -29.23 -2.63
C LEU A 299 -5.56 -30.09 -2.96
N PHE A 300 -5.49 -30.99 -3.94
CA PHE A 300 -6.65 -31.80 -4.33
C PHE A 300 -7.08 -32.80 -3.26
N GLU A 301 -6.13 -33.41 -2.54
CA GLU A 301 -6.44 -34.29 -1.41
C GLU A 301 -7.16 -33.51 -0.30
N TYR A 302 -6.71 -32.28 -0.03
CA TYR A 302 -7.39 -31.41 0.94
C TYR A 302 -8.81 -31.05 0.51
N ILE A 303 -9.02 -30.71 -0.77
CA ILE A 303 -10.37 -30.42 -1.30
C ILE A 303 -11.29 -31.64 -1.14
N GLU A 304 -10.83 -32.83 -1.52
CA GLU A 304 -11.60 -34.07 -1.34
C GLU A 304 -11.98 -34.33 0.11
N LYS A 305 -11.04 -34.11 1.03
CA LYS A 305 -11.29 -34.25 2.48
C LYS A 305 -12.36 -33.28 2.95
N ARG A 306 -12.24 -31.99 2.62
CA ARG A 306 -13.22 -30.97 3.02
C ARG A 306 -14.62 -31.23 2.48
N LEU A 307 -14.74 -31.64 1.21
CA LEU A 307 -16.03 -31.99 0.64
C LEU A 307 -16.67 -33.21 1.33
N LYS A 308 -15.89 -34.23 1.70
CA LYS A 308 -16.40 -35.38 2.46
C LYS A 308 -16.84 -35.01 3.87
N GLU A 309 -16.15 -34.10 4.54
CA GLU A 309 -16.44 -33.68 5.91
C GLU A 309 -17.62 -32.71 5.99
N ASN A 310 -17.69 -31.74 5.07
CA ASN A 310 -18.58 -30.58 5.17
C ASN A 310 -19.59 -30.44 4.02
N GLY A 311 -19.46 -31.23 2.95
CA GLY A 311 -20.33 -31.14 1.76
C GLY A 311 -20.08 -29.94 0.84
N HIS A 312 -19.28 -28.96 1.28
CA HIS A 312 -18.93 -27.77 0.49
C HIS A 312 -17.55 -27.22 0.89
N MET A 313 -17.02 -26.29 0.08
CA MET A 313 -15.74 -25.63 0.33
C MET A 313 -15.66 -24.23 -0.30
N VAL A 314 -15.00 -23.28 0.37
CA VAL A 314 -14.63 -21.98 -0.17
C VAL A 314 -13.12 -21.83 -0.26
N ILE A 315 -12.64 -21.46 -1.45
CA ILE A 315 -11.23 -21.24 -1.76
C ILE A 315 -11.04 -19.77 -2.17
N VAL A 316 -10.18 -19.07 -1.44
CA VAL A 316 -9.68 -17.74 -1.79
C VAL A 316 -8.30 -17.87 -2.41
N ILE A 317 -8.09 -17.23 -3.56
CA ILE A 317 -6.82 -17.25 -4.27
C ILE A 317 -6.41 -15.84 -4.70
N ALA A 318 -5.26 -15.36 -4.22
CA ALA A 318 -4.70 -14.10 -4.70
C ALA A 318 -4.17 -14.25 -6.14
N GLU A 319 -4.30 -13.21 -6.96
CA GLU A 319 -3.96 -13.28 -8.40
C GLU A 319 -2.51 -13.71 -8.68
N GLY A 320 -1.57 -13.43 -7.78
CA GLY A 320 -0.17 -13.83 -7.90
C GLY A 320 0.14 -15.25 -7.41
N ALA A 321 -0.79 -15.94 -6.75
CA ALA A 321 -0.55 -17.30 -6.25
C ALA A 321 -0.42 -18.29 -7.42
N GLY A 322 0.45 -19.29 -7.29
CA GLY A 322 0.55 -20.42 -8.25
C GLY A 322 0.94 -20.05 -9.69
N GLN A 323 1.45 -18.84 -9.96
CA GLN A 323 1.82 -18.41 -11.32
C GLN A 323 2.91 -19.31 -11.95
N ASP A 324 3.74 -19.94 -11.12
CA ASP A 324 4.79 -20.87 -11.55
C ASP A 324 4.17 -22.15 -12.13
N LEU A 325 3.17 -22.70 -11.43
CA LEU A 325 2.38 -23.87 -11.89
C LEU A 325 1.63 -23.59 -13.19
N LEU A 326 1.12 -22.36 -13.36
CA LEU A 326 0.48 -21.96 -14.61
C LEU A 326 1.49 -21.94 -15.76
N SER A 327 2.69 -21.42 -15.51
CA SER A 327 3.72 -21.25 -16.54
C SER A 327 4.30 -22.58 -17.06
N GLU A 328 4.30 -23.62 -16.24
CA GLU A 328 4.64 -24.99 -16.67
C GLU A 328 3.55 -25.61 -17.55
N SER A 329 2.29 -25.24 -17.31
CA SER A 329 1.12 -25.81 -18.01
C SER A 329 0.77 -25.12 -19.33
N LEU A 330 1.20 -23.87 -19.54
CA LEU A 330 0.86 -23.05 -20.70
C LEU A 330 2.12 -22.42 -21.30
N GLN A 331 2.33 -22.53 -22.62
CA GLN A 331 3.40 -21.81 -23.33
C GLN A 331 3.28 -20.30 -23.05
N SER A 332 4.13 -19.79 -22.16
CA SER A 332 3.96 -18.45 -21.61
C SER A 332 4.22 -17.35 -22.65
N MET A 333 3.23 -16.48 -22.87
CA MET A 333 3.46 -15.21 -23.55
C MET A 333 3.98 -14.20 -22.51
N ASN A 334 5.25 -13.81 -22.60
CA ASN A 334 5.88 -12.79 -21.73
C ASN A 334 5.41 -11.37 -22.08
N GLN A 335 4.10 -11.11 -21.99
CA GLN A 335 3.54 -9.78 -22.24
C GLN A 335 3.72 -8.88 -21.00
N LYS A 336 4.02 -7.60 -21.25
CA LYS A 336 4.17 -6.56 -20.22
C LYS A 336 3.15 -5.44 -20.45
N ASP A 337 2.71 -4.79 -19.38
CA ASP A 337 1.91 -3.57 -19.47
C ASP A 337 2.75 -2.35 -19.88
N ALA A 338 2.09 -1.20 -20.13
CA ALA A 338 2.76 0.04 -20.51
C ALA A 338 3.72 0.62 -19.44
N SER A 339 3.64 0.11 -18.21
CA SER A 339 4.55 0.42 -17.10
C SER A 339 5.69 -0.60 -16.96
N GLY A 340 5.75 -1.63 -17.82
CA GLY A 340 6.77 -2.66 -17.81
C GLY A 340 6.48 -3.85 -16.88
N ASN A 341 5.31 -3.91 -16.24
CA ASN A 341 4.96 -5.01 -15.35
C ASN A 341 4.52 -6.25 -16.14
N LYS A 342 4.93 -7.45 -15.72
CA LYS A 342 4.45 -8.72 -16.31
C LYS A 342 2.92 -8.83 -16.16
N LEU A 343 2.24 -9.23 -17.23
CA LEU A 343 0.82 -9.57 -17.17
C LEU A 343 0.67 -10.97 -16.56
N LEU A 344 -0.12 -11.06 -15.49
CA LEU A 344 -0.43 -12.33 -14.84
C LEU A 344 -1.55 -13.05 -15.60
N GLN A 345 -1.51 -14.37 -15.58
CA GLN A 345 -2.60 -15.20 -16.08
C GLN A 345 -3.69 -15.36 -15.01
N ASP A 346 -4.92 -15.66 -15.43
CA ASP A 346 -6.03 -15.85 -14.50
C ASP A 346 -5.90 -17.20 -13.76
N VAL A 347 -5.26 -17.15 -12.59
CA VAL A 347 -5.08 -18.29 -11.69
C VAL A 347 -6.41 -18.83 -11.17
N GLY A 348 -7.43 -17.98 -10.98
CA GLY A 348 -8.73 -18.41 -10.45
C GLY A 348 -9.48 -19.29 -11.46
N LEU A 349 -9.49 -18.86 -12.73
CA LEU A 349 -10.06 -19.66 -13.82
C LEU A 349 -9.27 -20.95 -14.06
N TRP A 350 -7.93 -20.86 -14.07
CA TRP A 350 -7.07 -22.03 -14.23
C TRP A 350 -7.28 -23.06 -13.11
N MET A 351 -7.30 -22.62 -11.85
CA MET A 351 -7.54 -23.47 -10.69
C MET A 351 -8.90 -24.17 -10.81
N SER A 352 -9.93 -23.41 -11.17
CA SER A 352 -11.29 -23.92 -11.37
C SER A 352 -11.34 -25.04 -12.43
N GLN A 353 -10.59 -24.90 -13.52
CA GLN A 353 -10.49 -25.93 -14.56
C GLN A 353 -9.74 -27.17 -14.06
N ARG A 354 -8.63 -26.98 -13.34
CA ARG A 354 -7.81 -28.09 -12.80
C ARG A 354 -8.59 -28.91 -11.77
N ILE A 355 -9.36 -28.27 -10.90
CA ILE A 355 -10.27 -28.94 -9.95
C ILE A 355 -11.32 -29.77 -10.70
N LYS A 356 -11.99 -29.20 -11.72
CA LYS A 356 -12.97 -29.94 -12.54
C LYS A 356 -12.37 -31.16 -13.22
N VAL A 357 -11.16 -31.03 -13.77
CA VAL A 357 -10.44 -32.14 -14.41
C VAL A 357 -10.11 -33.24 -13.39
N HIS A 358 -9.68 -32.88 -12.18
CA HIS A 358 -9.39 -33.84 -11.11
C HIS A 358 -10.62 -34.67 -10.74
N PHE A 359 -11.74 -34.01 -10.44
CA PHE A 359 -12.98 -34.70 -10.04
C PHE A 359 -13.66 -35.48 -11.18
N ALA A 360 -13.45 -35.08 -12.44
CA ALA A 360 -13.88 -35.88 -13.58
C ALA A 360 -13.15 -37.24 -13.65
N LYS A 361 -11.87 -37.31 -13.26
CA LYS A 361 -11.11 -38.58 -13.20
C LYS A 361 -11.65 -39.50 -12.10
N THR A 362 -12.05 -38.94 -10.96
CA THR A 362 -12.58 -39.70 -9.80
C THR A 362 -14.09 -39.98 -9.90
N LYS A 363 -14.76 -39.48 -10.96
CA LYS A 363 -16.20 -39.62 -11.22
C LYS A 363 -17.10 -39.03 -10.12
N THR A 364 -16.59 -38.07 -9.35
CA THR A 364 -17.37 -37.34 -8.35
C THR A 364 -17.97 -36.09 -9.00
N VAL A 365 -19.27 -35.87 -8.81
CA VAL A 365 -19.96 -34.67 -9.28
C VAL A 365 -19.69 -33.53 -8.30
N ILE A 366 -19.25 -32.38 -8.83
CA ILE A 366 -19.01 -31.15 -8.06
C ILE A 366 -19.78 -29.97 -8.66
N ASN A 367 -20.12 -28.99 -7.82
CA ASN A 367 -20.77 -27.74 -8.23
C ASN A 367 -19.82 -26.56 -7.99
N LEU A 368 -19.00 -26.22 -8.98
CA LEU A 368 -17.97 -25.16 -8.83
C LEU A 368 -18.45 -23.82 -9.39
N LYS A 369 -18.40 -22.77 -8.56
CA LYS A 369 -18.61 -21.37 -8.94
C LYS A 369 -17.30 -20.58 -8.80
N TYR A 370 -17.01 -19.76 -9.80
CA TYR A 370 -15.86 -18.87 -9.81
C TYR A 370 -16.31 -17.41 -9.78
N ILE A 371 -15.77 -16.63 -8.85
CA ILE A 371 -16.07 -15.22 -8.66
C ILE A 371 -14.78 -14.40 -8.78
N ASP A 372 -14.81 -13.41 -9.67
CA ASP A 372 -13.78 -12.39 -9.82
C ASP A 372 -14.34 -11.00 -9.53
N PRO A 373 -14.22 -10.50 -8.28
CA PRO A 373 -14.69 -9.18 -7.87
C PRO A 373 -13.66 -8.07 -8.13
N THR A 374 -12.57 -8.34 -8.87
CA THR A 374 -11.38 -7.46 -8.97
C THR A 374 -11.70 -5.99 -9.26
N TYR A 375 -12.64 -5.71 -10.16
CA TYR A 375 -13.03 -4.33 -10.49
C TYR A 375 -14.01 -3.73 -9.49
N MET A 376 -14.88 -4.56 -8.89
CA MET A 376 -15.81 -4.14 -7.85
C MET A 376 -15.06 -3.70 -6.59
N ILE A 377 -13.95 -4.35 -6.26
CA ILE A 377 -13.09 -3.99 -5.11
C ILE A 377 -12.46 -2.61 -5.29
N ARG A 378 -11.91 -2.31 -6.48
CA ARG A 378 -11.05 -1.12 -6.67
C ARG A 378 -11.76 0.13 -7.18
N ALA A 379 -12.97 -0.01 -7.74
CA ALA A 379 -13.67 1.07 -8.43
C ALA A 379 -14.76 1.76 -7.58
N ILE A 380 -14.93 1.36 -6.33
CA ILE A 380 -15.92 1.90 -5.40
C ILE A 380 -15.39 3.09 -4.58
N PRO A 381 -16.26 3.91 -3.98
CA PRO A 381 -15.83 4.88 -2.95
C PRO A 381 -15.21 4.16 -1.74
N SER A 382 -14.32 4.86 -1.02
CA SER A 382 -13.75 4.36 0.24
C SER A 382 -14.78 4.34 1.37
N ASN A 383 -14.65 3.36 2.25
CA ASN A 383 -15.43 3.26 3.48
C ASN A 383 -15.03 4.36 4.50
N ALA A 384 -15.70 4.39 5.65
CA ALA A 384 -15.49 5.42 6.67
C ALA A 384 -14.05 5.43 7.22
N SER A 385 -13.46 4.26 7.50
CA SER A 385 -12.10 4.13 8.01
C SER A 385 -11.08 4.70 7.01
N ASP A 386 -11.18 4.29 5.75
CA ASP A 386 -10.29 4.79 4.69
C ASP A 386 -10.51 6.27 4.40
N ASN A 387 -11.73 6.80 4.51
CA ASN A 387 -11.98 8.23 4.33
C ASN A 387 -11.27 9.08 5.40
N VAL A 388 -11.33 8.66 6.67
CA VAL A 388 -10.57 9.32 7.74
C VAL A 388 -9.09 9.23 7.44
N TYR A 389 -8.60 8.06 7.04
CA TYR A 389 -7.19 7.88 6.74
C TYR A 389 -6.71 8.75 5.56
N CYS A 390 -7.46 8.78 4.45
CA CYS A 390 -7.18 9.64 3.30
C CYS A 390 -7.14 11.12 3.68
N THR A 391 -8.03 11.55 4.57
CA THR A 391 -8.09 12.93 5.06
C THR A 391 -6.81 13.31 5.81
N LEU A 392 -6.40 12.48 6.76
CA LEU A 392 -5.21 12.75 7.57
C LEU A 392 -3.91 12.66 6.73
N LEU A 393 -3.85 11.75 5.74
CA LEU A 393 -2.73 11.68 4.79
C LEU A 393 -2.63 12.95 3.95
N ALA A 394 -3.74 13.38 3.34
CA ALA A 394 -3.79 14.57 2.51
C ALA A 394 -3.39 15.83 3.29
N GLN A 395 -3.96 16.02 4.48
CA GLN A 395 -3.62 17.15 5.35
C GLN A 395 -2.14 17.11 5.77
N SER A 396 -1.61 15.94 6.12
CA SER A 396 -0.19 15.78 6.44
C SER A 396 0.71 16.16 5.25
N ALA A 397 0.36 15.76 4.04
CA ALA A 397 1.11 16.13 2.84
C ALA A 397 1.09 17.64 2.60
N VAL A 398 -0.08 18.28 2.76
CA VAL A 398 -0.21 19.74 2.66
C VAL A 398 0.63 20.44 3.72
N HIS A 399 0.55 20.02 4.98
CA HIS A 399 1.35 20.58 6.07
C HIS A 399 2.85 20.48 5.79
N GLY A 400 3.32 19.33 5.31
CA GLY A 400 4.73 19.10 5.00
C GLY A 400 5.22 20.00 3.86
N ALA A 401 4.45 20.08 2.77
CA ALA A 401 4.79 20.93 1.62
C ALA A 401 4.82 22.42 2.00
N MET A 402 3.80 22.93 2.71
CA MET A 402 3.78 24.32 3.19
C MET A 402 4.95 24.64 4.12
N ALA A 403 5.35 23.66 4.93
CA ALA A 403 6.49 23.75 5.83
C ALA A 403 7.85 23.57 5.15
N GLY A 404 7.92 23.44 3.81
CA GLY A 404 9.19 23.38 3.08
C GLY A 404 9.83 21.99 3.01
N TYR A 405 9.19 20.95 3.54
CA TYR A 405 9.64 19.58 3.28
C TYR A 405 9.39 19.21 1.81
N THR A 406 10.28 18.41 1.24
CA THR A 406 10.22 17.97 -0.16
C THR A 406 10.90 16.61 -0.30
N GLY A 407 10.65 15.86 -1.37
CA GLY A 407 11.27 14.54 -1.55
C GLY A 407 10.74 13.49 -0.56
N PHE A 408 9.50 13.64 -0.10
CA PHE A 408 8.92 12.82 0.95
C PHE A 408 7.60 12.18 0.55
N THR A 409 7.23 11.15 1.28
CA THR A 409 5.91 10.54 1.33
C THR A 409 5.29 10.69 2.70
N VAL A 410 3.98 10.52 2.79
CA VAL A 410 3.24 10.45 4.05
C VAL A 410 2.73 9.04 4.32
N GLY A 411 2.78 8.62 5.58
CA GLY A 411 2.30 7.32 6.01
C GLY A 411 2.07 7.27 7.51
N VAL A 412 1.39 6.23 7.99
CA VAL A 412 1.23 5.97 9.43
C VAL A 412 2.28 4.97 9.86
N VAL A 413 3.04 5.28 10.91
CA VAL A 413 4.02 4.40 11.54
C VAL A 413 3.66 4.31 13.01
N ASN A 414 3.39 3.10 13.49
CA ASN A 414 2.95 2.84 14.87
C ASN A 414 1.82 3.78 15.33
N GLY A 415 0.81 3.96 14.48
CA GLY A 415 -0.37 4.77 14.76
C GLY A 415 -0.18 6.30 14.70
N ARG A 416 0.98 6.79 14.23
CA ARG A 416 1.26 8.23 14.05
C ARG A 416 1.63 8.54 12.62
N HIS A 417 1.12 9.66 12.08
CA HIS A 417 1.51 10.12 10.74
C HIS A 417 2.95 10.63 10.74
N THR A 418 3.71 10.25 9.72
CA THR A 418 5.12 10.58 9.55
C THR A 418 5.43 11.05 8.14
N TYR A 419 6.52 11.81 8.01
CA TYR A 419 7.18 12.06 6.74
C TYR A 419 8.25 10.98 6.53
N ILE A 420 8.19 10.30 5.39
CA ILE A 420 9.04 9.16 5.06
C ILE A 420 9.78 9.47 3.75
N PRO A 421 11.11 9.39 3.71
CA PRO A 421 11.89 9.62 2.49
C PRO A 421 11.50 8.67 1.34
N PHE A 422 11.51 9.15 0.10
CA PHE A 422 11.13 8.32 -1.07
C PHE A 422 11.91 7.01 -1.15
N ASN A 423 13.21 7.05 -0.87
CA ASN A 423 14.09 5.87 -0.93
C ASN A 423 13.65 4.75 0.02
N ARG A 424 13.01 5.07 1.15
CA ARG A 424 12.48 4.06 2.08
C ARG A 424 11.24 3.39 1.56
N VAL A 425 10.36 4.14 0.90
CA VAL A 425 9.11 3.62 0.32
C VAL A 425 9.34 2.78 -0.94
N ILE A 426 10.39 3.08 -1.72
CA ILE A 426 10.68 2.40 -2.99
C ILE A 426 11.74 1.30 -2.90
N GLU A 427 12.31 1.06 -1.70
CA GLU A 427 13.37 0.08 -1.49
C GLU A 427 12.90 -1.35 -1.75
N LYS A 428 11.74 -1.70 -1.21
CA LYS A 428 11.17 -3.05 -1.28
C LYS A 428 9.65 -2.99 -1.17
N GLN A 429 9.02 -4.12 -1.43
CA GLN A 429 7.60 -4.32 -1.14
C GLN A 429 7.46 -5.23 0.07
N ASN A 430 6.52 -4.92 0.96
CA ASN A 430 6.15 -5.81 2.05
C ASN A 430 5.41 -7.03 1.50
N LYS A 431 5.68 -8.17 2.13
CA LYS A 431 5.06 -9.46 1.83
C LYS A 431 4.50 -10.06 3.12
N VAL A 432 3.51 -10.93 2.99
CA VAL A 432 3.04 -11.77 4.10
C VAL A 432 4.20 -12.66 4.53
N VAL A 433 4.54 -12.61 5.81
CA VAL A 433 5.58 -13.44 6.39
C VAL A 433 4.94 -14.76 6.85
N ILE A 434 5.08 -15.82 6.06
CA ILE A 434 4.41 -17.11 6.30
C ILE A 434 4.92 -17.85 7.56
N THR A 435 6.00 -17.39 8.17
CA THR A 435 6.54 -17.89 9.43
C THR A 435 6.00 -17.12 10.65
N ASP A 436 5.22 -16.05 10.43
CA ASP A 436 4.75 -15.18 11.50
C ASP A 436 3.46 -15.69 12.18
N ARG A 437 3.09 -15.00 13.27
CA ARG A 437 1.89 -15.32 14.05
C ARG A 437 0.59 -15.01 13.31
N MET A 438 0.58 -14.09 12.35
CA MET A 438 -0.62 -13.74 11.59
C MET A 438 -0.98 -14.84 10.59
N TRP A 439 0.00 -15.37 9.86
CA TRP A 439 -0.22 -16.51 8.98
C TRP A 439 -0.59 -17.76 9.77
N ALA A 440 0.08 -18.04 10.89
CA ALA A 440 -0.30 -19.14 11.77
C ALA A 440 -1.75 -19.06 12.28
N ARG A 441 -2.23 -17.85 12.59
CA ARG A 441 -3.65 -17.61 12.95
C ARG A 441 -4.59 -17.90 11.80
N LEU A 442 -4.23 -17.55 10.57
CA LEU A 442 -5.02 -17.89 9.39
C LEU A 442 -5.12 -19.40 9.19
N LEU A 443 -3.98 -20.11 9.24
CA LEU A 443 -3.98 -21.58 9.12
C LEU A 443 -4.83 -22.23 10.22
N SER A 444 -4.71 -21.73 11.44
CA SER A 444 -5.51 -22.20 12.57
C SER A 444 -7.01 -21.90 12.43
N SER A 445 -7.37 -20.75 11.86
CA SER A 445 -8.77 -20.35 11.65
C SER A 445 -9.45 -21.14 10.53
N THR A 446 -8.71 -21.48 9.48
CA THR A 446 -9.22 -22.22 8.30
C THR A 446 -9.12 -23.74 8.48
N ASN A 447 -8.28 -24.20 9.41
CA ASN A 447 -7.81 -25.59 9.51
C ASN A 447 -7.15 -26.10 8.22
N GLN A 448 -6.65 -25.21 7.36
CA GLN A 448 -5.89 -25.61 6.19
C GLN A 448 -4.48 -26.06 6.60
N PRO A 449 -3.93 -27.11 5.98
CA PRO A 449 -2.55 -27.49 6.20
C PRO A 449 -1.60 -26.45 5.56
N SER A 450 -0.34 -26.50 5.97
CA SER A 450 0.72 -25.94 5.12
C SER A 450 0.90 -26.86 3.91
N PHE A 451 0.82 -26.30 2.70
CA PHE A 451 1.06 -27.04 1.46
C PHE A 451 2.54 -27.04 1.04
N LEU A 452 3.43 -26.58 1.92
CA LEU A 452 4.87 -26.61 1.72
C LEU A 452 5.39 -28.06 1.75
N ASP A 453 6.38 -28.38 0.92
CA ASP A 453 7.17 -29.60 1.11
C ASP A 453 7.99 -29.47 2.41
N PRO A 454 8.20 -30.54 3.19
CA PRO A 454 9.07 -30.53 4.37
C PRO A 454 10.46 -29.90 4.12
N LYS A 455 10.99 -29.96 2.89
CA LYS A 455 12.24 -29.30 2.50
C LYS A 455 12.10 -27.77 2.46
N ASP A 456 11.01 -27.25 1.90
CA ASP A 456 10.73 -25.82 1.78
C ASP A 456 10.51 -25.17 3.15
N VAL A 457 9.90 -25.90 4.10
CA VAL A 457 9.74 -25.45 5.50
C VAL A 457 11.10 -25.20 6.18
N THR A 458 12.11 -26.00 5.83
CA THR A 458 13.45 -25.87 6.40
C THR A 458 14.22 -24.71 5.78
N GLU A 459 13.97 -24.39 4.51
CA GLU A 459 14.55 -23.22 3.83
C GLU A 459 13.90 -21.91 4.27
N ALA A 460 12.56 -21.87 4.38
CA ALA A 460 11.82 -20.70 4.87
C ALA A 460 12.21 -20.29 6.31
N LYS A 461 12.59 -21.26 7.15
CA LYS A 461 13.12 -20.99 8.50
C LYS A 461 14.55 -20.47 8.51
N LYS A 462 15.34 -20.69 7.45
CA LYS A 462 16.73 -20.22 7.34
C LYS A 462 16.82 -18.77 6.84
N GLU A 463 15.83 -18.30 6.07
CA GLU A 463 15.81 -16.93 5.56
C GLU A 463 15.47 -15.88 6.64
N GLU A 464 14.87 -16.29 7.76
CA GLU A 464 14.50 -15.42 8.86
C GLU A 464 14.79 -16.07 10.22
N GLU A 465 16.05 -15.99 10.70
CA GLU A 465 16.25 -16.02 12.15
C GLU A 465 15.79 -14.68 12.72
N PRO A 466 14.71 -14.63 13.53
CA PRO A 466 14.39 -13.41 14.25
C PRO A 466 15.51 -13.13 15.27
N PRO A 467 15.85 -11.86 15.56
CA PRO A 467 16.79 -11.51 16.64
C PRO A 467 16.24 -11.82 18.04
N THR A 468 15.19 -12.62 18.16
CA THR A 468 14.56 -13.00 19.41
C THR A 468 14.62 -14.52 19.51
N GLN A 469 15.54 -15.03 20.33
CA GLN A 469 15.55 -16.42 20.73
C GLN A 469 14.18 -16.79 21.32
N LEU A 470 13.52 -17.76 20.70
CA LEU A 470 12.39 -18.44 21.33
C LEU A 470 12.89 -19.05 22.64
N LEU A 471 12.14 -18.87 23.72
CA LEU A 471 12.36 -19.60 24.96
C LEU A 471 11.98 -21.07 24.72
N ASP A 472 12.86 -21.83 24.09
CA ASP A 472 12.87 -23.29 24.23
C ASP A 472 13.45 -23.61 25.62
N GLY A 473 12.64 -23.33 26.64
CA GLY A 473 12.86 -23.84 27.97
C GLY A 473 12.60 -25.33 27.95
N ASN A 474 13.66 -26.13 28.01
CA ASN A 474 13.59 -27.49 28.54
C ASN A 474 12.96 -27.41 29.95
N ILE A 475 11.64 -27.57 30.04
CA ILE A 475 10.97 -27.83 31.30
C ILE A 475 11.26 -29.30 31.63
N GLN A 476 12.43 -29.55 32.22
CA GLN A 476 12.60 -30.74 33.05
C GLN A 476 11.67 -30.58 34.26
N LEU A 477 10.52 -31.24 34.20
CA LEU A 477 9.71 -31.53 35.38
C LEU A 477 10.56 -32.38 36.32
N THR A 478 11.14 -31.75 37.34
CA THR A 478 11.65 -32.47 38.51
C THR A 478 10.45 -33.07 39.26
N PRO A 479 10.43 -34.37 39.55
CA PRO A 479 9.39 -34.93 40.39
C PRO A 479 9.66 -34.48 41.83
N SER A 480 8.70 -33.76 42.39
CA SER A 480 8.60 -33.52 43.82
C SER A 480 8.46 -34.86 44.55
N ALA A 481 9.46 -35.19 45.38
CA ALA A 481 9.35 -36.22 46.40
C ALA A 481 9.99 -35.71 47.70
N THR A 482 9.12 -35.51 48.70
CA THR A 482 9.32 -35.48 50.17
C THR A 482 10.50 -34.71 50.75
#